data_AF-A0A438B8A5-F1
#
_entry.id   AF-A0A438B8A5-F1
#
_cell.length_a   1.000
_cell.length_b   1.000
_cell.length_c   1.000
_cell.angle_alpha   90.00
_cell.angle_beta   90.00
_cell.angle_gamma   90.00
#
_symmetry.space_group_name_H-M   'P 1'
#
loop_
_entity.id
_entity.type
_entity.pdbx_description
1 polymer ?
#
loop_
_entity_poly.entity_id
_entity_poly.type
_entity_poly.pdbx_seq_one_letter_code
_entity_poly.pdbx_strand_id
1 'polypeptide(L)'
;MASERYGHRPRPQPVSITDKRRLDPRTGQVREAPPAPVIVTPEGIAPEGDTPGPDDDSTDTAPARDPVSELTADLQRVHAEYANYRRRVERDRRVVADTAKAAVLTELLEVLDDLDLARAHGDLEGPFATVAGKLTDTLSRIGLTAFGDVGDRFDPALHEAMRHEGEEDQLTVDTVLRRGYRLDDRLLRNALVTVSDRVRPNRPEPPAGTVLENGSCRAEPPPEPNLGRQPATPCATGPFDAVTEPRSVPTSQSPEAAQMDTHGRGDTYRMSRAAQGQWP
;
A
#
# COMPACT_ATOMS: atom_id res chain seq x y z
N MET A 1 -17.76 35.18 -39.02
CA MET A 1 -16.68 34.40 -39.65
C MET A 1 -16.39 33.19 -38.78
N ALA A 2 -16.95 32.04 -39.15
CA ALA A 2 -16.74 30.77 -38.46
C ALA A 2 -15.58 30.06 -39.15
N SER A 3 -14.48 29.80 -38.44
CA SER A 3 -13.35 29.03 -38.94
C SER A 3 -13.27 27.71 -38.17
N GLU A 4 -13.62 26.64 -38.88
CA GLU A 4 -13.63 25.24 -38.46
C GLU A 4 -12.25 24.77 -37.99
N ARG A 5 -12.17 24.27 -36.76
CA ARG A 5 -11.03 23.49 -36.28
C ARG A 5 -11.19 22.04 -36.75
N TYR A 6 -10.58 21.71 -37.89
CA TYR A 6 -10.42 20.31 -38.29
C TYR A 6 -9.31 19.65 -37.47
N GLY A 7 -9.70 18.66 -36.66
CA GLY A 7 -8.80 17.80 -35.91
C GLY A 7 -7.88 17.00 -36.85
N HIS A 8 -6.59 17.06 -36.57
CA HIS A 8 -5.57 16.29 -37.27
C HIS A 8 -5.68 14.81 -36.86
N ARG A 9 -6.27 13.96 -37.71
CA ARG A 9 -6.20 12.50 -37.50
C ARG A 9 -4.81 12.01 -37.95
N PRO A 10 -4.02 11.35 -37.09
CA PRO A 10 -2.76 10.76 -37.51
C PRO A 10 -3.01 9.65 -38.53
N ARG A 11 -2.22 9.61 -39.60
CA ARG A 11 -2.31 8.59 -40.65
C ARG A 11 -1.98 7.21 -40.05
N PRO A 12 -2.72 6.14 -40.40
CA PRO A 12 -2.39 4.80 -39.96
C PRO A 12 -1.01 4.42 -40.52
N GLN A 13 -0.07 4.12 -39.63
CA GLN A 13 1.24 3.59 -40.02
C GLN A 13 1.05 2.19 -40.61
N PRO A 14 1.77 1.82 -41.68
CA PRO A 14 1.68 0.48 -42.24
C PRO A 14 2.23 -0.53 -41.21
N VAL A 15 1.41 -1.51 -40.85
CA VAL A 15 1.82 -2.63 -39.98
C VAL A 15 2.72 -3.56 -40.79
N SER A 16 4.02 -3.58 -40.47
CA SER A 16 4.96 -4.53 -41.07
C SER A 16 4.96 -5.85 -40.29
N ILE A 17 4.45 -6.91 -40.91
CA ILE A 17 4.52 -8.27 -40.35
C ILE A 17 5.80 -8.92 -40.88
N THR A 18 6.80 -9.09 -40.02
CA THR A 18 8.04 -9.80 -40.36
C THR A 18 7.81 -11.31 -40.20
N ASP A 19 7.68 -12.03 -41.32
CA ASP A 19 7.60 -13.50 -41.32
C ASP A 19 8.97 -14.08 -40.91
N LYS A 20 8.98 -14.89 -39.84
CA LYS A 20 10.20 -15.56 -39.33
C LYS A 20 10.47 -16.92 -39.99
N ARG A 21 9.68 -17.31 -41.00
CA ARG A 21 9.92 -18.56 -41.72
C ARG A 21 11.20 -18.47 -42.54
N ARG A 22 11.99 -19.54 -42.49
CA ARG A 22 13.27 -19.67 -43.20
C ARG A 22 13.13 -19.96 -44.71
N LEU A 23 11.89 -20.07 -45.19
CA LEU A 23 11.53 -20.36 -46.57
C LEU A 23 10.76 -19.17 -47.17
N ASP A 24 11.13 -18.73 -48.37
CA ASP A 24 10.45 -17.64 -49.06
C ASP A 24 9.07 -18.11 -49.61
N PRO A 25 7.97 -17.36 -49.37
CA PRO A 25 6.60 -17.83 -49.64
C PRO A 25 6.22 -17.87 -51.14
N ARG A 26 6.99 -17.22 -52.03
CA ARG A 26 6.74 -17.24 -53.48
C ARG A 26 7.58 -18.28 -54.23
N THR A 27 8.71 -18.69 -53.67
CA THR A 27 9.72 -19.50 -54.38
C THR A 27 10.05 -20.80 -53.67
N GLY A 28 9.64 -21.00 -52.41
CA GLY A 28 9.84 -22.24 -51.66
C GLY A 28 11.30 -22.59 -51.35
N GLN A 29 12.24 -21.72 -51.69
CA GLN A 29 13.67 -21.91 -51.42
C GLN A 29 14.04 -21.40 -50.02
N VAL A 30 15.06 -22.03 -49.43
CA VAL A 30 15.62 -21.62 -48.13
C VAL A 30 16.40 -20.32 -48.34
N ARG A 31 16.06 -19.28 -47.58
CA ARG A 31 16.73 -17.98 -47.68
C ARG A 31 18.16 -18.11 -47.16
N GLU A 32 19.15 -17.96 -48.04
CA GLU A 32 20.56 -17.87 -47.65
C GLU A 32 20.83 -16.46 -47.11
N ALA A 33 21.35 -16.37 -45.88
CA ALA A 33 21.59 -15.09 -45.22
C ALA A 33 22.79 -14.37 -45.87
N PRO A 34 22.73 -13.05 -46.10
CA PRO A 34 23.93 -12.30 -46.49
C PRO A 34 24.96 -12.30 -45.34
N PRO A 35 26.27 -12.29 -45.65
CA PRO A 35 27.31 -12.35 -44.63
C PRO A 35 27.23 -11.14 -43.71
N ALA A 36 27.33 -11.38 -42.40
CA ALA A 36 27.31 -10.35 -41.37
C ALA A 36 28.49 -9.36 -41.53
N PRO A 37 28.31 -8.07 -41.22
CA PRO A 37 29.41 -7.11 -41.23
C PRO A 37 30.41 -7.42 -40.10
N VAL A 38 31.69 -7.41 -40.46
CA VAL A 38 32.83 -7.61 -39.56
C VAL A 38 32.91 -6.42 -38.60
N ILE A 39 32.72 -6.67 -37.31
CA ILE A 39 32.98 -5.70 -36.24
C ILE A 39 34.47 -5.80 -35.90
N VAL A 40 35.21 -4.73 -36.15
CA VAL A 40 36.61 -4.58 -35.75
C VAL A 40 36.64 -4.09 -34.30
N THR A 41 37.10 -4.93 -33.37
CA THR A 41 37.52 -4.52 -32.03
C THR A 41 39.03 -4.29 -32.01
N PRO A 42 39.53 -3.16 -31.47
CA PRO A 42 40.96 -2.92 -31.38
C PRO A 42 41.58 -3.69 -30.20
N GLU A 43 42.81 -4.16 -30.43
CA GLU A 43 43.70 -4.86 -29.51
C GLU A 43 43.95 -4.16 -28.17
N GLY A 44 44.25 -4.98 -27.14
CA GLY A 44 45.05 -4.52 -26.01
C GLY A 44 45.17 -5.52 -24.86
N ILE A 45 46.36 -6.12 -24.75
CA ILE A 45 47.02 -6.69 -23.54
C ILE A 45 46.95 -8.23 -23.40
N ALA A 46 48.07 -8.85 -23.79
CA ALA A 46 48.51 -10.19 -23.39
C ALA A 46 48.92 -10.24 -21.90
N PRO A 47 49.15 -11.44 -21.35
CA PRO A 47 50.55 -11.85 -21.26
C PRO A 47 50.82 -13.29 -21.71
N GLU A 48 52.04 -13.46 -22.23
CA GLU A 48 52.67 -14.71 -22.61
C GLU A 48 52.84 -15.68 -21.44
N GLY A 49 52.74 -16.97 -21.74
CA GLY A 49 53.10 -18.08 -20.88
C GLY A 49 53.35 -19.31 -21.75
N ASP A 50 54.57 -19.40 -22.26
CA ASP A 50 55.12 -20.50 -23.04
C ASP A 50 55.34 -21.75 -22.15
N THR A 51 54.91 -22.92 -22.61
CA THR A 51 55.67 -24.18 -22.50
C THR A 51 55.07 -25.26 -23.43
N PRO A 52 55.91 -26.14 -24.00
CA PRO A 52 55.64 -26.89 -25.23
C PRO A 52 54.92 -28.23 -25.01
N GLY A 53 54.32 -28.74 -26.10
CA GLY A 53 53.51 -29.97 -26.15
C GLY A 53 54.25 -31.28 -25.83
N PRO A 54 53.52 -32.39 -25.91
CA PRO A 54 53.77 -33.24 -27.08
C PRO A 54 52.48 -33.72 -27.75
N ASP A 55 52.66 -34.10 -29.02
CA ASP A 55 51.71 -34.74 -29.91
C ASP A 55 50.93 -35.87 -29.21
N ASP A 56 49.60 -35.82 -29.30
CA ASP A 56 48.78 -37.03 -29.29
C ASP A 56 47.92 -37.02 -30.55
N ASP A 57 48.32 -37.90 -31.46
CA ASP A 57 47.63 -38.33 -32.65
C ASP A 57 46.33 -39.04 -32.23
N SER A 58 45.36 -38.28 -31.71
CA SER A 58 44.01 -38.78 -31.52
C SER A 58 43.29 -38.68 -32.86
N THR A 59 43.54 -39.70 -33.68
CA THR A 59 42.67 -40.20 -34.74
C THR A 59 41.31 -39.52 -34.79
N ASP A 60 41.02 -38.88 -35.91
CA ASP A 60 39.69 -38.55 -36.43
C ASP A 60 38.89 -39.85 -36.63
N THR A 61 38.57 -40.52 -35.52
CA THR A 61 37.49 -41.49 -35.45
C THR A 61 36.32 -40.67 -34.94
N ALA A 62 35.52 -40.11 -35.86
CA ALA A 62 34.15 -39.75 -35.55
C ALA A 62 33.58 -40.92 -34.74
N PRO A 63 33.24 -40.74 -33.45
CA PRO A 63 32.79 -41.87 -32.67
C PRO A 63 31.56 -42.37 -33.41
N ALA A 64 31.56 -43.64 -33.81
CA ALA A 64 30.35 -44.32 -34.23
C ALA A 64 29.39 -44.10 -33.07
N ARG A 65 28.48 -43.12 -33.24
CA ARG A 65 27.68 -42.60 -32.14
C ARG A 65 26.86 -43.77 -31.67
N ASP A 66 27.17 -44.23 -30.46
CA ASP A 66 26.44 -45.34 -29.88
C ASP A 66 25.00 -44.86 -29.79
N PRO A 67 24.04 -45.49 -30.51
CA PRO A 67 22.66 -45.03 -30.52
C PRO A 67 22.08 -44.95 -29.10
N VAL A 68 22.60 -45.75 -28.16
CA VAL A 68 22.24 -45.68 -26.74
C VAL A 68 22.70 -44.37 -26.10
N SER A 69 23.90 -43.87 -26.44
CA SER A 69 24.44 -42.61 -25.95
C SER A 69 23.67 -41.38 -26.48
N GLU A 70 23.26 -41.40 -27.75
CA GLU A 70 22.44 -40.35 -28.34
C GLU A 70 21.05 -40.31 -27.70
N LEU A 71 20.39 -41.47 -27.59
CA LEU A 71 19.08 -41.56 -26.96
C LEU A 71 19.12 -41.14 -25.49
N THR A 72 20.17 -41.50 -24.75
CA THR A 72 20.31 -41.08 -23.35
C THR A 72 20.55 -39.57 -23.23
N ALA A 73 21.34 -38.96 -24.12
CA ALA A 73 21.51 -37.52 -24.17
C ALA A 73 20.19 -36.80 -24.51
N ASP A 74 19.41 -37.32 -25.46
CA ASP A 74 18.11 -36.77 -25.81
C ASP A 74 17.10 -36.88 -24.66
N LEU A 75 17.05 -38.01 -23.97
CA LEU A 75 16.20 -38.19 -22.78
C LEU A 75 16.60 -37.22 -21.66
N GLN A 76 17.90 -37.02 -21.43
CA GLN A 76 18.38 -36.06 -20.44
C GLN A 76 17.99 -34.62 -20.81
N ARG A 77 18.10 -34.26 -22.10
CA ARG A 77 17.68 -32.95 -22.61
C ARG A 77 16.18 -32.72 -22.41
N VAL A 78 15.34 -33.66 -22.85
CA VAL A 78 13.88 -33.56 -22.68
C VAL A 78 13.51 -33.53 -21.20
N HIS A 79 14.19 -34.30 -20.36
CA HIS A 79 13.99 -34.27 -18.91
C HIS A 79 14.35 -32.90 -18.31
N ALA A 80 15.46 -32.30 -18.74
CA ALA A 80 15.86 -30.96 -18.32
C ALA A 80 14.87 -29.89 -18.80
N GLU A 81 14.41 -29.97 -20.04
CA GLU A 81 13.37 -29.09 -20.60
C GLU A 81 12.06 -29.20 -19.81
N TYR A 82 11.63 -30.43 -19.49
CA TYR A 82 10.44 -30.67 -18.68
C TYR A 82 10.60 -30.12 -17.26
N ALA A 83 11.74 -30.36 -16.61
CA ALA A 83 12.02 -29.83 -15.27
C ALA A 83 11.99 -28.29 -15.27
N ASN A 84 12.55 -27.65 -16.29
CA ASN A 84 12.51 -26.19 -16.46
C ASN A 84 11.09 -25.67 -16.75
N TYR A 85 10.33 -26.36 -17.61
CA TYR A 85 8.93 -26.04 -17.87
C TYR A 85 8.10 -26.12 -16.59
N ARG A 86 8.25 -27.20 -15.81
CA ARG A 86 7.49 -27.39 -14.55
C ARG A 86 7.79 -26.29 -13.54
N ARG A 87 9.06 -25.90 -13.39
CA ARG A 87 9.47 -24.76 -12.54
C ARG A 87 8.89 -23.43 -13.04
N ARG A 88 8.83 -23.23 -14.35
CA ARG A 88 8.25 -22.02 -14.96
C ARG A 88 6.75 -21.94 -14.69
N VAL A 89 6.01 -23.00 -15.00
CA VAL A 89 4.56 -23.06 -14.78
C VAL A 89 4.19 -22.85 -13.31
N GLU A 90 4.96 -23.43 -12.38
CA GLU A 90 4.71 -23.24 -10.95
C GLU A 90 4.92 -21.79 -10.52
N ARG A 91 5.96 -21.11 -11.01
CA ARG A 91 6.14 -19.67 -10.79
C ARG A 91 5.00 -18.84 -11.40
N ASP A 92 4.63 -19.12 -12.64
CA ASP A 92 3.57 -18.39 -13.34
C ASP A 92 2.23 -18.54 -12.61
N ARG A 93 1.91 -19.74 -12.11
CA ARG A 93 0.72 -19.99 -11.28
C ARG A 93 0.69 -19.15 -10.02
N ARG A 94 1.82 -19.00 -9.33
CA ARG A 94 1.92 -18.14 -8.13
C ARG A 94 1.71 -16.68 -8.49
N VAL A 95 2.38 -16.19 -9.54
CA VAL A 95 2.21 -14.81 -10.03
C VAL A 95 0.75 -14.52 -10.42
N VAL A 96 0.08 -15.46 -11.08
CA VAL A 96 -1.34 -15.32 -11.43
C VAL A 96 -2.21 -15.30 -10.17
N ALA A 97 -1.95 -16.18 -9.21
CA ALA A 97 -2.68 -16.21 -7.94
C ALA A 97 -2.50 -14.89 -7.16
N ASP A 98 -1.28 -14.37 -7.06
CA ASP A 98 -1.00 -13.13 -6.34
C ASP A 98 -1.56 -11.90 -7.06
N THR A 99 -1.57 -11.92 -8.40
CA THR A 99 -2.23 -10.87 -9.19
C THR A 99 -3.75 -10.91 -9.03
N ALA A 100 -4.35 -12.10 -8.97
CA ALA A 100 -5.78 -12.25 -8.72
C ALA A 100 -6.15 -11.78 -7.31
N LYS A 101 -5.36 -12.12 -6.28
CA LYS A 101 -5.53 -11.59 -4.92
C LYS A 101 -5.45 -10.06 -4.90
N ALA A 102 -4.41 -9.50 -5.53
CA ALA A 102 -4.23 -8.05 -5.61
C ALA A 102 -5.43 -7.35 -6.25
N ALA A 103 -5.97 -7.88 -7.36
CA ALA A 103 -7.13 -7.30 -8.03
C ALA A 103 -8.38 -7.26 -7.13
N VAL A 104 -8.67 -8.36 -6.41
CA VAL A 104 -9.80 -8.41 -5.47
C VAL A 104 -9.60 -7.46 -4.30
N LEU A 105 -8.36 -7.39 -3.78
CA LEU A 105 -8.05 -6.50 -2.66
C LEU A 105 -8.18 -5.04 -3.05
N THR A 106 -7.77 -4.64 -4.26
CA THR A 106 -7.90 -3.26 -4.76
C THR A 106 -9.34 -2.77 -4.71
N GLU A 107 -10.30 -3.58 -5.16
CA GLU A 107 -11.74 -3.23 -5.09
C GLU A 107 -12.23 -3.18 -3.64
N LEU A 108 -11.72 -4.06 -2.77
CA LEU A 108 -12.09 -4.08 -1.36
C LEU A 108 -11.51 -2.90 -0.56
N LEU A 109 -10.45 -2.23 -1.05
CA LEU A 109 -9.84 -1.11 -0.36
C LEU A 109 -10.81 0.07 -0.19
N GLU A 110 -11.73 0.29 -1.12
CA GLU A 110 -12.74 1.36 -0.98
C GLU A 110 -13.65 1.11 0.22
N VAL A 111 -14.05 -0.14 0.45
CA VAL A 111 -14.86 -0.53 1.62
C VAL A 111 -14.07 -0.34 2.91
N LEU A 112 -12.76 -0.61 2.90
CA LEU A 112 -11.91 -0.35 4.08
C LEU A 112 -11.80 1.14 4.37
N ASP A 113 -11.71 1.97 3.33
CA ASP A 113 -11.68 3.43 3.47
C ASP A 113 -13.00 3.95 4.07
N ASP A 114 -14.14 3.43 3.61
CA ASP A 114 -15.46 3.78 4.17
C ASP A 114 -15.60 3.35 5.64
N LEU A 115 -15.04 2.19 6.02
CA LEU A 115 -15.01 1.74 7.41
C LEU A 115 -14.12 2.63 8.29
N ASP A 116 -13.01 3.11 7.75
CA ASP A 116 -12.13 4.07 8.44
C ASP A 116 -12.80 5.43 8.60
N LEU A 117 -13.54 5.89 7.58
CA LEU A 117 -14.33 7.11 7.63
C LEU A 117 -15.44 7.00 8.68
N ALA A 118 -16.19 5.89 8.69
CA ALA A 118 -17.22 5.63 9.71
C ALA A 118 -16.62 5.56 11.12
N ARG A 119 -15.41 5.02 11.27
CA ARG A 119 -14.69 5.02 12.55
C ARG A 119 -14.31 6.44 12.99
N ALA A 120 -13.83 7.28 12.08
CA ALA A 120 -13.49 8.66 12.38
C ALA A 120 -14.71 9.51 12.77
N HIS A 121 -15.89 9.21 12.22
CA HIS A 121 -17.14 9.88 12.57
C HIS A 121 -17.83 9.32 13.82
N GLY A 122 -17.36 8.20 14.37
CA GLY A 122 -17.99 7.55 15.53
C GLY A 122 -19.26 6.76 15.18
N ASP A 123 -19.55 6.53 13.91
CA ASP A 123 -20.71 5.73 13.47
C ASP A 123 -20.46 4.21 13.63
N LEU A 124 -19.19 3.84 13.82
CA LEU A 124 -18.76 2.45 13.95
C LEU A 124 -18.72 2.01 15.42
N GLU A 125 -19.89 1.89 16.05
CA GLU A 125 -20.02 1.45 17.45
C GLU A 125 -20.61 0.03 17.60
N GLY A 126 -20.31 -0.60 18.73
CA GLY A 126 -20.92 -1.87 19.13
C GLY A 126 -20.57 -3.09 18.25
N PRO A 127 -21.55 -3.93 17.84
CA PRO A 127 -21.29 -5.14 17.06
C PRO A 127 -20.61 -4.90 15.72
N PHE A 128 -20.91 -3.77 15.05
CA PHE A 128 -20.32 -3.42 13.77
C PHE A 128 -18.82 -3.16 13.86
N ALA A 129 -18.35 -2.54 14.96
CA ALA A 129 -16.93 -2.36 15.23
C ALA A 129 -16.18 -3.70 15.30
N THR A 130 -16.81 -4.70 15.92
CA THR A 130 -16.25 -6.05 16.02
C THR A 130 -16.15 -6.73 14.65
N VAL A 131 -17.13 -6.53 13.77
CA VAL A 131 -17.12 -7.06 12.40
C VAL A 131 -16.02 -6.41 11.58
N ALA A 132 -15.87 -5.08 11.66
CA ALA A 132 -14.80 -4.35 10.98
C ALA A 132 -13.40 -4.79 11.47
N GLY A 133 -13.24 -5.01 12.78
CA GLY A 133 -12.01 -5.59 13.33
C GLY A 133 -11.72 -6.98 12.76
N LYS A 134 -12.69 -7.89 12.77
CA LYS A 134 -12.54 -9.25 12.21
C LYS A 134 -12.22 -9.25 10.72
N LEU A 135 -12.79 -8.32 9.96
CA LEU A 135 -12.49 -8.14 8.55
C LEU A 135 -11.02 -7.74 8.37
N THR A 136 -10.58 -6.72 9.10
CA THR A 136 -9.20 -6.24 9.09
C THR A 136 -8.23 -7.36 9.45
N ASP A 137 -8.49 -8.10 10.55
CA ASP A 137 -7.67 -9.24 10.96
C ASP A 137 -7.60 -10.35 9.90
N THR A 138 -8.71 -10.60 9.20
CA THR A 138 -8.76 -11.60 8.13
C THR A 138 -7.91 -11.18 6.95
N LEU A 139 -7.94 -9.90 6.58
CA LEU A 139 -7.11 -9.36 5.50
C LEU A 139 -5.62 -9.33 5.88
N SER A 140 -5.30 -9.02 7.13
CA SER A 140 -3.92 -9.11 7.63
C SER A 140 -3.37 -10.53 7.57
N ARG A 141 -4.19 -11.56 7.86
CA ARG A 141 -3.79 -12.97 7.67
C ARG A 141 -3.54 -13.36 6.22
N ILE A 142 -4.18 -12.68 5.26
CA ILE A 142 -3.98 -12.91 3.83
C ILE A 142 -2.66 -12.29 3.34
N GLY A 143 -2.07 -11.36 4.11
CA GLY A 143 -0.83 -10.65 3.77
C GLY A 143 -1.02 -9.14 3.54
N LEU A 144 -2.22 -8.60 3.80
CA LEU A 144 -2.48 -7.17 3.67
C LEU A 144 -1.89 -6.40 4.86
N THR A 145 -0.97 -5.49 4.59
CA THR A 145 -0.36 -4.60 5.60
C THR A 145 -0.74 -3.16 5.29
N ALA A 146 -1.38 -2.49 6.24
CA ALA A 146 -1.62 -1.05 6.19
C ALA A 146 -0.36 -0.28 6.61
N PHE A 147 -0.14 0.89 6.04
CA PHE A 147 0.98 1.78 6.41
C PHE A 147 0.59 3.26 6.23
N GLY A 148 1.42 4.14 6.80
CA GLY A 148 1.19 5.57 6.82
C GLY A 148 0.32 5.94 8.00
N ASP A 149 0.81 5.71 9.21
CA ASP A 149 0.24 6.26 10.43
C ASP A 149 0.85 7.63 10.74
N VAL A 150 0.17 8.41 11.58
CA VAL A 150 0.64 9.75 11.97
C VAL A 150 1.96 9.63 12.74
N GLY A 151 2.97 10.37 12.29
CA GLY A 151 4.32 10.33 12.85
C GLY A 151 5.30 9.37 12.15
N ASP A 152 4.85 8.63 11.13
CA ASP A 152 5.76 7.79 10.34
C ASP A 152 6.75 8.63 9.52
N ARG A 153 7.95 8.09 9.29
CA ARG A 153 8.94 8.72 8.41
C ARG A 153 8.42 8.70 6.97
N PHE A 154 8.49 9.85 6.30
CA PHE A 154 8.07 9.93 4.91
C PHE A 154 9.05 9.18 3.99
N ASP A 155 8.50 8.25 3.22
CA ASP A 155 9.19 7.54 2.14
C ASP A 155 8.45 7.81 0.82
N PRO A 156 9.08 8.49 -0.18
CA PRO A 156 8.48 8.74 -1.49
C PRO A 156 8.04 7.48 -2.25
N ALA A 157 8.62 6.32 -1.96
CA ALA A 157 8.23 5.07 -2.61
C ALA A 157 6.88 4.54 -2.12
N LEU A 158 6.52 4.84 -0.85
CA LEU A 158 5.32 4.33 -0.19
C LEU A 158 4.24 5.42 -0.04
N HIS A 159 4.65 6.68 0.10
CA HIS A 159 3.77 7.79 0.44
C HIS A 159 3.66 8.79 -0.71
N GLU A 160 2.44 9.26 -0.95
CA GLU A 160 2.13 10.35 -1.86
C GLU A 160 1.78 11.60 -1.04
N ALA A 161 2.66 12.60 -1.09
CA ALA A 161 2.46 13.85 -0.34
C ALA A 161 1.48 14.76 -1.10
N MET A 162 0.27 14.94 -0.55
CA MET A 162 -0.72 15.85 -1.11
C MET A 162 -0.39 17.31 -0.79
N ARG A 163 0.12 17.56 0.43
CA ARG A 163 0.60 18.86 0.85
C ARG A 163 1.94 18.72 1.56
N HIS A 164 2.83 19.66 1.25
CA HIS A 164 4.14 19.79 1.86
C HIS A 164 4.18 21.09 2.67
N GLU A 165 4.35 20.97 3.99
CA GLU A 165 4.48 22.09 4.93
C GLU A 165 5.85 22.02 5.62
N GLY A 166 6.90 22.51 4.96
CA GLY A 166 8.28 22.50 5.47
C GLY A 166 9.29 22.89 4.39
N GLU A 167 10.55 23.07 4.78
CA GLU A 167 11.68 23.29 3.85
C GLU A 167 12.83 22.29 4.08
N GLU A 168 12.77 21.48 5.14
CA GLU A 168 13.81 20.52 5.51
C GLU A 168 13.64 19.15 4.81
N ASP A 169 14.76 18.42 4.71
CA ASP A 169 14.82 17.10 4.07
C ASP A 169 14.21 15.97 4.95
N GLN A 170 14.02 16.20 6.26
CA GLN A 170 13.49 15.20 7.21
C GLN A 170 11.98 15.32 7.37
N LEU A 171 11.25 14.88 6.34
CA LEU A 171 9.80 14.95 6.32
C LEU A 171 9.18 13.82 7.15
N THR A 172 8.21 14.19 7.98
CA THR A 172 7.39 13.26 8.78
C THR A 172 5.93 13.40 8.37
N VAL A 173 5.16 12.31 8.47
CA VAL A 173 3.72 12.30 8.23
C VAL A 173 3.00 13.08 9.33
N ASP A 174 2.43 14.25 9.02
CA ASP A 174 1.66 15.08 9.97
C ASP A 174 0.21 14.62 10.07
N THR A 175 -0.41 14.35 8.92
CA THR A 175 -1.80 13.88 8.87
C THR A 175 -1.97 12.91 7.71
N VAL A 176 -2.71 11.84 7.97
CA VAL A 176 -3.03 10.80 6.99
C VAL A 176 -4.42 11.06 6.46
N LEU A 177 -4.53 11.34 5.16
CA LEU A 177 -5.83 11.55 4.51
C LEU A 177 -6.42 10.23 4.05
N ARG A 178 -5.56 9.32 3.57
CA ARG A 178 -5.94 7.98 3.14
C ARG A 178 -4.81 7.01 3.44
N ARG A 179 -5.12 5.90 4.11
CA ARG A 179 -4.13 4.87 4.43
C ARG A 179 -3.60 4.18 3.16
N GLY A 180 -2.32 3.84 3.20
CA GLY A 180 -1.68 3.03 2.16
C GLY A 180 -1.78 1.54 2.49
N TYR A 181 -1.79 0.70 1.45
CA TYR A 181 -1.87 -0.75 1.60
C TYR A 181 -0.86 -1.46 0.70
N ARG A 182 -0.18 -2.45 1.27
CA ARG A 182 0.69 -3.40 0.56
C ARG A 182 0.25 -4.83 0.78
N LEU A 183 0.32 -5.65 -0.26
CA LEU A 183 0.14 -7.09 -0.19
C LEU A 183 1.52 -7.73 -0.24
N ASP A 184 1.98 -8.29 0.87
CA ASP A 184 3.33 -8.84 1.01
C ASP A 184 4.40 -7.81 0.55
N ASP A 185 5.02 -8.06 -0.61
CA ASP A 185 6.04 -7.21 -1.24
C ASP A 185 5.49 -6.28 -2.34
N ARG A 186 4.20 -6.41 -2.69
CA ARG A 186 3.56 -5.62 -3.76
C ARG A 186 2.77 -4.46 -3.17
N LEU A 187 3.13 -3.24 -3.57
CA LEU A 187 2.36 -2.04 -3.28
C LEU A 187 1.03 -2.05 -4.05
N LEU A 188 -0.10 -1.96 -3.34
CA LEU A 188 -1.42 -1.84 -3.98
C LEU A 188 -1.78 -0.37 -4.19
N ARG A 189 -1.57 0.45 -3.15
CA ARG A 189 -1.89 1.87 -3.15
C ARG A 189 -0.99 2.63 -2.18
N ASN A 190 -0.50 3.77 -2.61
CA ASN A 190 0.30 4.70 -1.79
C ASN A 190 -0.58 5.37 -0.73
N ALA A 191 0.00 5.71 0.42
CA ALA A 191 -0.68 6.48 1.44
C ALA A 191 -0.73 7.96 1.04
N LEU A 192 -1.90 8.58 1.08
CA LEU A 192 -2.05 10.02 0.84
C LEU A 192 -1.88 10.76 2.17
N VAL A 193 -0.83 11.57 2.25
CA VAL A 193 -0.41 12.21 3.50
C VAL A 193 -0.12 13.69 3.30
N THR A 194 -0.30 14.46 4.36
CA THR A 194 0.32 15.78 4.52
C THR A 194 1.61 15.59 5.29
N VAL A 195 2.71 16.08 4.72
CA VAL A 195 4.02 16.03 5.37
C VAL A 195 4.33 17.37 6.01
N SER A 196 4.93 17.31 7.20
CA SER A 196 5.51 18.49 7.82
C SER A 196 6.86 18.17 8.43
N ASP A 197 7.67 19.20 8.56
CA ASP A 197 8.96 19.16 9.26
C ASP A 197 8.79 19.19 10.80
N ARG A 198 7.57 19.51 11.27
CA ARG A 198 7.27 19.50 12.70
C ARG A 198 7.07 18.06 13.15
N VAL A 199 8.10 17.50 13.80
CA VAL A 199 7.95 16.28 14.60
C VAL A 199 6.92 16.54 15.69
N ARG A 200 5.65 16.20 15.43
CA ARG A 200 4.67 16.07 16.50
C ARG A 200 4.95 14.73 17.19
N PRO A 201 5.39 14.72 18.47
CA PRO A 201 5.46 13.47 19.19
C PRO A 201 4.04 12.90 19.25
N ASN A 202 3.87 11.69 18.71
CA ASN A 202 2.64 10.90 18.79
C ASN A 202 2.29 10.74 20.28
N ARG A 203 1.47 11.65 20.81
CA ARG A 203 0.85 11.52 22.11
C ARG A 203 -0.45 10.76 21.85
N PRO A 204 -0.60 9.52 22.34
CA PRO A 204 -1.87 8.84 22.24
C PRO A 204 -2.93 9.75 22.85
N GLU A 205 -3.96 10.08 22.06
CA GLU A 205 -5.09 10.86 22.55
C GLU A 205 -5.67 10.13 23.77
N PRO A 206 -5.80 10.80 24.93
CA PRO A 206 -6.52 10.20 26.04
C PRO A 206 -7.96 9.96 25.59
N PRO A 207 -8.59 8.83 25.97
CA PRO A 207 -9.95 8.55 25.58
C PRO A 207 -10.86 9.72 25.97
N ALA A 208 -11.63 10.22 25.00
CA ALA A 208 -12.65 11.23 25.23
C ALA A 208 -13.59 10.74 26.34
N GLY A 209 -13.55 11.40 27.50
CA GLY A 209 -14.43 11.07 28.63
C GLY A 209 -13.77 10.75 29.96
N THR A 210 -12.51 11.16 30.24
CA THR A 210 -12.09 11.23 31.65
C THR A 210 -12.54 12.56 32.23
N VAL A 211 -13.75 12.58 32.79
CA VAL A 211 -14.19 13.63 33.71
C VAL A 211 -13.19 13.66 34.86
N LEU A 212 -12.46 14.77 34.99
CA LEU A 212 -11.69 15.05 36.20
C LEU A 212 -12.69 15.31 37.32
N GLU A 213 -13.09 14.23 38.00
CA GLU A 213 -13.77 14.33 39.27
C GLU A 213 -12.76 14.85 40.32
N ASN A 214 -13.16 15.90 41.03
CA ASN A 214 -12.33 16.73 41.87
C ASN A 214 -11.56 15.92 42.93
N GLY A 215 -10.29 15.66 42.68
CA GLY A 215 -9.33 15.09 43.62
C GLY A 215 -8.28 16.13 44.01
N SER A 216 -8.48 16.74 45.17
CA SER A 216 -7.56 17.64 45.88
C SER A 216 -6.07 17.27 45.75
N CYS A 217 -5.34 17.99 44.89
CA CYS A 217 -3.88 18.10 44.98
C CYS A 217 -3.55 19.34 45.81
N ARG A 218 -3.36 19.11 47.12
CA ARG A 218 -2.77 20.08 48.04
C ARG A 218 -1.30 20.26 47.63
N ALA A 219 -1.01 21.31 46.87
CA ALA A 219 0.35 21.74 46.65
C ALA A 219 0.91 22.25 48.00
N GLU A 220 1.81 21.49 48.62
CA GLU A 220 2.65 22.04 49.68
C GLU A 220 3.54 23.14 49.06
N PRO A 221 3.54 24.37 49.61
CA PRO A 221 4.46 25.40 49.18
C PRO A 221 5.88 25.04 49.62
N PRO A 222 6.93 25.35 48.82
CA PRO A 222 8.31 25.13 49.24
C PRO A 222 8.64 25.99 50.47
N PRO A 223 9.47 25.50 51.41
CA PRO A 223 9.86 26.28 52.58
C PRO A 223 10.82 27.40 52.19
N GLU A 224 10.44 28.65 52.42
CA GLU A 224 11.34 29.79 52.32
C GLU A 224 12.32 29.85 53.50
N PRO A 225 13.59 30.24 53.28
CA PRO A 225 14.56 30.44 54.35
C PRO A 225 14.36 31.79 55.06
N ASN A 226 14.21 31.71 56.39
CA ASN A 226 14.18 32.87 57.30
C ASN A 226 15.51 33.62 57.29
N LEU A 227 15.50 34.91 56.93
CA LEU A 227 16.48 35.89 57.41
C LEU A 227 15.85 37.30 57.54
N GLY A 228 15.73 37.76 58.78
CA GLY A 228 16.15 39.13 59.14
C GLY A 228 15.19 40.29 58.90
N ARG A 229 14.26 40.50 59.84
CA ARG A 229 14.11 41.73 60.66
C ARG A 229 14.53 43.08 60.02
N GLN A 230 13.57 43.98 59.74
CA GLN A 230 13.42 45.30 60.41
C GLN A 230 12.18 46.10 59.94
N PRO A 231 11.69 47.07 60.75
CA PRO A 231 10.31 47.55 60.69
C PRO A 231 10.08 48.93 60.04
N ALA A 232 8.82 49.12 59.62
CA ALA A 232 7.97 50.31 59.60
C ALA A 232 8.49 51.68 59.10
N THR A 233 7.83 52.17 58.05
CA THR A 233 7.44 53.59 57.89
C THR A 233 6.04 53.68 57.26
N PRO A 234 5.16 54.61 57.69
CA PRO A 234 3.75 54.64 57.30
C PRO A 234 3.38 55.75 56.29
N CYS A 235 2.16 55.60 55.75
CA CYS A 235 1.21 56.61 55.25
C CYS A 235 1.47 57.35 53.91
N ALA A 236 0.62 57.05 52.92
CA ALA A 236 -0.21 58.00 52.17
C ALA A 236 -1.26 57.19 51.37
N THR A 237 -2.55 57.16 51.75
CA THR A 237 -3.63 58.13 51.44
C THR A 237 -4.02 58.16 49.96
N GLY A 238 -5.21 57.63 49.66
CA GLY A 238 -5.91 57.85 48.39
C GLY A 238 -7.06 56.85 48.16
N PRO A 239 -8.35 57.28 48.22
CA PRO A 239 -9.52 56.40 48.12
C PRO A 239 -10.06 56.35 46.69
N PHE A 240 -10.72 55.27 46.27
CA PHE A 240 -11.84 55.37 45.32
C PHE A 240 -12.72 54.11 45.34
N ASP A 241 -13.81 54.26 46.08
CA ASP A 241 -15.18 53.79 45.92
C ASP A 241 -15.50 52.43 45.27
N ALA A 242 -16.14 51.62 46.12
CA ALA A 242 -16.97 50.48 45.80
C ALA A 242 -18.36 50.91 45.29
N VAL A 243 -18.88 50.17 44.31
CA VAL A 243 -20.32 49.97 44.04
C VAL A 243 -20.45 48.50 43.63
N THR A 244 -20.84 47.60 44.54
CA THR A 244 -22.22 47.18 44.86
C THR A 244 -22.95 46.54 43.66
N GLU A 245 -22.88 45.20 43.62
CA GLU A 245 -23.96 44.17 43.52
C GLU A 245 -25.42 44.58 43.21
N PRO A 246 -26.39 43.63 43.08
CA PRO A 246 -26.47 42.35 42.36
C PRO A 246 -27.84 42.19 41.64
N ARG A 247 -28.08 41.08 40.91
CA ARG A 247 -29.40 40.39 40.76
C ARG A 247 -29.25 39.19 39.80
N SER A 248 -29.50 37.90 40.13
CA SER A 248 -30.71 37.26 40.72
C SER A 248 -31.91 37.36 39.76
N VAL A 249 -32.63 36.33 39.28
CA VAL A 249 -32.61 34.85 39.37
C VAL A 249 -33.50 34.32 38.16
N PRO A 250 -34.12 33.10 38.13
CA PRO A 250 -34.23 32.23 36.95
C PRO A 250 -35.69 32.18 36.42
N THR A 251 -36.05 31.17 35.60
CA THR A 251 -37.41 30.52 35.47
C THR A 251 -37.40 29.68 34.17
N SER A 252 -37.45 28.33 34.20
CA SER A 252 -38.64 27.43 34.21
C SER A 252 -39.46 27.57 32.90
N GLN A 253 -39.98 26.59 32.14
CA GLN A 253 -40.46 25.19 32.23
C GLN A 253 -40.57 24.73 30.75
N SER A 254 -40.23 23.50 30.30
CA SER A 254 -41.01 22.24 30.26
C SER A 254 -42.33 22.30 29.40
N PRO A 255 -43.03 21.19 29.10
CA PRO A 255 -42.86 20.29 27.94
C PRO A 255 -44.18 19.93 27.18
N GLU A 256 -44.15 19.34 25.98
CA GLU A 256 -45.30 18.61 25.36
C GLU A 256 -44.80 17.89 24.08
N ALA A 257 -44.74 16.55 23.92
CA ALA A 257 -45.74 15.48 23.97
C ALA A 257 -46.72 15.44 22.77
N ALA A 258 -46.50 14.51 21.83
CA ALA A 258 -47.49 13.79 20.99
C ALA A 258 -46.72 12.78 20.11
N GLN A 259 -46.66 11.47 20.37
CA GLN A 259 -47.68 10.41 20.18
C GLN A 259 -48.30 10.36 18.78
N MET A 260 -48.01 9.27 18.06
CA MET A 260 -48.88 8.46 17.16
C MET A 260 -47.94 7.51 16.38
N ASP A 261 -47.70 6.27 16.79
CA ASP A 261 -48.55 5.07 16.84
C ASP A 261 -48.72 4.34 15.49
N THR A 262 -48.30 3.05 15.53
CA THR A 262 -48.68 1.85 14.74
C THR A 262 -48.73 1.94 13.20
N HIS A 263 -48.10 1.05 12.41
CA HIS A 263 -48.41 -0.36 12.12
C HIS A 263 -47.22 -0.93 11.30
N GLY A 264 -46.73 -2.17 11.37
CA GLY A 264 -47.40 -3.44 11.64
C GLY A 264 -47.68 -4.22 10.35
N ARG A 265 -46.66 -4.88 9.75
CA ARG A 265 -46.65 -6.04 8.82
C ARG A 265 -45.30 -6.07 8.06
N GLY A 266 -44.44 -7.08 8.06
CA GLY A 266 -44.61 -8.52 8.28
C GLY A 266 -44.80 -9.21 6.94
N ASP A 267 -43.71 -9.60 6.25
CA ASP A 267 -43.72 -10.67 5.24
C ASP A 267 -42.31 -11.25 5.03
N THR A 268 -42.14 -12.47 5.53
CA THR A 268 -40.96 -13.32 5.34
C THR A 268 -41.09 -14.10 4.03
N TYR A 269 -40.15 -13.92 3.11
CA TYR A 269 -40.06 -14.73 1.89
C TYR A 269 -39.20 -15.98 2.12
N ARG A 270 -39.85 -17.14 2.19
CA ARG A 270 -39.25 -18.48 2.33
C ARG A 270 -39.24 -19.16 0.96
N MET A 271 -38.13 -19.10 0.22
CA MET A 271 -37.94 -19.95 -0.96
C MET A 271 -37.37 -21.31 -0.54
N SER A 272 -38.26 -22.29 -0.50
CA SER A 272 -37.95 -23.70 -0.45
C SER A 272 -37.48 -24.14 -1.84
N ARG A 273 -36.21 -24.51 -2.01
CA ARG A 273 -35.74 -25.19 -3.22
C ARG A 273 -35.48 -26.66 -2.91
N ALA A 274 -36.38 -27.49 -3.42
CA ALA A 274 -36.19 -28.92 -3.57
C ALA A 274 -35.05 -29.22 -4.55
N ALA A 275 -34.29 -30.28 -4.26
CA ALA A 275 -33.68 -31.24 -5.20
C ALA A 275 -32.34 -31.75 -4.64
N GLN A 276 -32.37 -32.89 -3.96
CA GLN A 276 -31.26 -33.84 -4.04
C GLN A 276 -31.85 -35.22 -4.27
N GLY A 277 -31.83 -35.59 -5.55
CA GLY A 277 -32.11 -36.93 -6.02
C GLY A 277 -30.96 -37.85 -5.63
N GLN A 278 -31.34 -38.91 -4.94
CA GLN A 278 -30.60 -40.15 -4.78
C GLN A 278 -30.53 -40.85 -6.16
N TRP A 279 -29.32 -41.17 -6.64
CA TRP A 279 -29.11 -42.15 -7.72
C TRP A 279 -27.84 -42.97 -7.40
N PRO A 280 -27.74 -44.19 -7.97
CA PRO A 280 -27.28 -45.41 -7.29
C PRO A 280 -25.77 -45.65 -7.31
#